data_AF-A0A1Y2HMI3-F1
#
_entry.id   AF-A0A1Y2HMI3-F1
#
_cell.length_a   1.000
_cell.length_b   1.000
_cell.length_c   1.000
_cell.angle_alpha   90.00
_cell.angle_beta   90.00
_cell.angle_gamma   90.00
#
_symmetry.space_group_name_H-M   'P 1'
#
loop_
_entity.id
_entity.type
_entity.pdbx_description
1 polymer ?
#
loop_
_entity_poly.entity_id
_entity_poly.type
_entity_poly.pdbx_seq_one_letter_code
_entity_poly.pdbx_strand_id
1 'polypeptide(L)'
;MTDKATNDRHAKILKALMLLPENRTCADCKRRDPRWASHSLGCFVCLRCSGVHRSLGVHISKMKSADLDSWTPDQLQNMIDWGNARVNHYWEARATFEPNDSNIELYIRCKYERRQFVREGKLPDPKTLPIG
;
A
#
# COMPACT_ATOMS: atom_id res chain seq x y z
N MET A 1 20.98 6.55 -13.63
CA MET A 1 19.71 6.80 -14.34
C MET A 1 19.25 5.46 -14.89
N THR A 2 18.07 4.98 -14.51
CA THR A 2 17.48 3.76 -15.11
C THR A 2 17.14 4.05 -16.57
N ASP A 3 17.45 3.11 -17.48
CA ASP A 3 17.13 3.30 -18.90
C ASP A 3 15.62 3.24 -19.16
N LYS A 4 15.20 3.77 -20.31
CA LYS A 4 13.79 3.85 -20.72
C LYS A 4 13.12 2.46 -20.74
N ALA A 5 13.83 1.43 -21.20
CA ALA A 5 13.29 0.07 -21.30
C ALA A 5 12.98 -0.52 -19.92
N THR A 6 13.81 -0.23 -18.92
CA THR A 6 13.63 -0.63 -17.52
C THR A 6 12.40 0.05 -16.93
N ASN A 7 12.24 1.36 -17.15
CA ASN A 7 11.06 2.08 -16.68
C ASN A 7 9.77 1.56 -17.34
N ASP A 8 9.80 1.26 -18.64
CA ASP A 8 8.66 0.67 -19.36
C ASP A 8 8.30 -0.72 -18.82
N ARG A 9 9.30 -1.54 -18.46
CA ARG A 9 9.09 -2.84 -17.84
C ARG A 9 8.45 -2.72 -16.46
N HIS A 10 8.95 -1.82 -15.61
CA HIS A 10 8.38 -1.57 -14.28
C HIS A 10 6.93 -1.08 -14.37
N ALA A 11 6.64 -0.17 -15.30
CA ALA A 11 5.28 0.32 -15.53
C ALA A 11 4.30 -0.80 -15.94
N LYS A 12 4.74 -1.77 -16.77
CA LYS A 12 3.92 -2.94 -17.13
C LYS A 12 3.61 -3.82 -15.92
N ILE A 13 4.59 -4.05 -15.05
CA ILE A 13 4.42 -4.86 -13.84
C ILE A 13 3.45 -4.16 -12.88
N LEU A 14 3.61 -2.87 -12.62
CA LEU A 14 2.70 -2.11 -11.76
C LEU A 14 1.25 -2.13 -12.29
N LYS A 15 1.07 -1.94 -13.61
CA LYS A 15 -0.25 -2.08 -14.23
C LYS A 15 -0.85 -3.46 -14.00
N ALA A 16 -0.07 -4.53 -14.13
CA ALA A 16 -0.53 -5.89 -13.86
C ALA A 16 -0.92 -6.08 -12.38
N LEU A 17 -0.12 -5.56 -11.44
CA LEU A 17 -0.44 -5.62 -10.01
C LEU A 17 -1.74 -4.88 -9.67
N MET A 18 -1.99 -3.71 -10.26
CA MET A 18 -3.22 -2.94 -10.05
C MET A 18 -4.47 -3.64 -10.59
N LEU A 19 -4.32 -4.59 -11.53
CA LEU A 19 -5.43 -5.38 -12.07
C LEU A 19 -5.83 -6.54 -11.15
N LEU A 20 -5.01 -6.91 -10.16
CA LEU A 20 -5.35 -7.93 -9.17
C LEU A 20 -6.56 -7.48 -8.33
N PRO A 21 -7.55 -8.36 -8.06
CA PRO A 21 -8.82 -7.98 -7.42
C PRO A 21 -8.65 -7.16 -6.13
N GLU A 22 -7.74 -7.56 -5.25
CA GLU A 22 -7.42 -6.92 -3.97
C GLU A 22 -6.83 -5.51 -4.13
N ASN A 23 -6.12 -5.27 -5.23
CA ASN A 23 -5.46 -3.99 -5.52
C ASN A 23 -6.38 -3.01 -6.27
N ARG A 24 -7.55 -3.45 -6.75
CA ARG A 24 -8.55 -2.58 -7.39
C ARG A 24 -9.28 -1.67 -6.40
N THR A 25 -9.10 -1.89 -5.11
CA THR A 25 -9.64 -1.05 -4.03
C THR A 25 -8.52 -0.51 -3.17
N CYS A 26 -8.65 0.75 -2.75
CA CYS A 26 -7.74 1.40 -1.81
C CYS A 26 -7.55 0.55 -0.56
N ALA A 27 -6.29 0.36 -0.14
CA ALA A 27 -5.98 -0.43 1.05
C ALA A 27 -6.67 0.11 2.32
N ASP A 28 -6.92 1.42 2.39
CA ASP A 28 -7.51 2.04 3.58
C ASP A 28 -9.02 2.25 3.41
N CYS A 29 -9.46 3.19 2.56
CA CYS A 29 -10.88 3.55 2.47
C CYS A 29 -11.74 2.66 1.55
N LYS A 30 -11.16 1.59 0.99
CA LYS A 30 -11.82 0.61 0.09
C LYS A 30 -12.47 1.17 -1.19
N ARG A 31 -12.32 2.48 -1.47
CA ARG A 31 -12.73 3.08 -2.75
C ARG A 31 -11.95 2.50 -3.92
N ARG A 32 -12.60 2.41 -5.08
CA ARG A 32 -12.04 1.81 -6.30
C ARG A 32 -10.89 2.62 -6.91
N ASP A 33 -10.13 1.94 -7.75
CA ASP A 33 -9.12 2.48 -8.65
C ASP A 33 -8.02 3.31 -7.95
N PRO A 34 -7.33 2.76 -6.94
CA PRO A 34 -6.19 3.44 -6.34
C PRO A 34 -5.08 3.65 -7.38
N ARG A 35 -4.55 4.88 -7.47
CA ARG A 35 -3.47 5.27 -8.42
C ARG A 35 -2.16 5.64 -7.73
N TRP A 36 -2.13 5.59 -6.40
CA TRP A 36 -0.97 5.88 -5.58
C TRP A 36 -0.54 4.62 -4.84
N ALA A 37 0.72 4.57 -4.43
CA ALA A 37 1.25 3.45 -3.69
C ALA A 37 2.20 3.91 -2.59
N SER A 38 2.13 3.25 -1.44
CA SER A 38 3.20 3.31 -0.44
C SER A 38 4.18 2.19 -0.76
N HIS A 39 5.32 2.53 -1.36
CA HIS A 39 6.29 1.52 -1.77
C HIS A 39 7.08 0.93 -0.60
N SER A 40 7.06 1.58 0.57
CA SER A 40 7.65 1.03 1.80
C SER A 40 6.73 0.05 2.50
N LEU A 41 5.41 0.27 2.43
CA LEU A 41 4.40 -0.62 3.04
C LEU A 41 3.89 -1.70 2.07
N GLY A 42 4.05 -1.50 0.75
CA GLY A 42 3.65 -2.47 -0.27
C GLY A 42 2.17 -2.42 -0.64
N CYS A 43 1.48 -1.28 -0.51
CA CYS A 43 0.05 -1.13 -0.79
C CYS A 43 -0.28 -0.04 -1.81
N PHE A 44 -1.43 -0.21 -2.48
CA PHE A 44 -2.07 0.76 -3.35
C PHE A 44 -3.20 1.50 -2.60
N VAL A 45 -3.19 2.83 -2.72
CA VAL A 45 -4.14 3.74 -2.05
C VAL A 45 -4.68 4.79 -3.02
N CYS A 46 -5.84 5.36 -2.70
CA CYS A 46 -6.42 6.45 -3.49
C CYS A 46 -5.68 7.77 -3.24
N LEU A 47 -5.94 8.78 -4.09
CA LEU A 47 -5.33 10.12 -3.96
C LEU A 47 -5.53 10.71 -2.57
N ARG A 48 -6.73 10.60 -2.00
CA ARG A 48 -7.03 11.14 -0.67
C ARG A 48 -6.21 10.47 0.43
N CYS A 49 -6.18 9.14 0.47
CA CYS A 49 -5.42 8.40 1.48
C CYS A 49 -3.91 8.63 1.31
N SER A 50 -3.44 8.81 0.06
CA SER A 50 -2.04 9.19 -0.20
C SER A 50 -1.64 10.49 0.51
N GLY A 51 -2.56 11.46 0.63
CA GLY A 51 -2.32 12.71 1.36
C GLY A 51 -2.09 12.47 2.86
N VAL A 52 -2.88 11.59 3.47
CA VAL A 52 -2.69 11.19 4.88
C VAL A 52 -1.38 10.42 5.05
N HIS A 53 -1.08 9.48 4.16
CA HIS A 53 0.20 8.76 4.21
C HIS A 53 1.42 9.69 4.14
N ARG A 54 1.34 10.82 3.42
CA ARG A 54 2.43 11.82 3.41
C ARG A 54 2.58 12.51 4.76
N SER A 55 1.48 12.79 5.48
CA SER A 55 1.53 13.42 6.81
C SER A 55 2.01 12.49 7.93
N LEU A 56 2.09 11.17 7.70
CA LEU A 56 2.77 10.22 8.60
C LEU A 56 4.30 10.38 8.59
N GLY A 57 4.86 10.87 7.48
CA GLY A 57 6.31 11.01 7.30
C GLY A 57 7.01 9.76 6.73
N VAL A 58 8.17 9.99 6.11
CA VAL A 58 8.92 9.00 5.30
C VAL A 58 9.52 7.83 6.08
N HIS A 59 9.56 7.94 7.42
CA HIS A 59 9.98 6.86 8.30
C HIS A 59 8.89 5.78 8.47
N ILE A 60 7.63 6.12 8.17
CA ILE A 60 6.49 5.17 8.18
C ILE A 60 6.09 4.81 6.74
N SER A 61 5.82 5.83 5.91
CA SER A 61 5.26 5.61 4.57
C SER A 61 5.95 6.47 3.52
N LYS A 62 6.39 5.83 2.43
CA LYS A 62 7.01 6.50 1.28
C LYS A 62 6.11 6.39 0.05
N MET A 63 5.56 7.52 -0.37
CA MET A 63 4.53 7.59 -1.42
C MET A 63 5.10 7.80 -2.81
N LYS A 64 4.55 7.09 -3.79
CA LYS A 64 4.75 7.30 -5.23
C LYS A 64 3.43 7.18 -5.98
N SER A 65 3.32 7.87 -7.10
CA SER A 65 2.32 7.58 -8.12
C SER A 65 2.69 6.24 -8.79
N ALA A 66 1.68 5.39 -9.01
CA ALA A 66 1.89 4.09 -9.65
C ALA A 66 2.15 4.21 -11.16
N ASP A 67 1.78 5.33 -11.78
CA ASP A 67 1.81 5.55 -13.22
C ASP A 67 2.75 6.68 -13.69
N LEU A 68 3.08 7.65 -12.83
CA LEU A 68 3.85 8.84 -13.19
C LEU A 68 5.28 8.83 -12.65
N ASP A 69 5.55 8.11 -11.56
CA ASP A 69 6.88 8.07 -10.96
C ASP A 69 7.75 6.95 -11.53
N SER A 70 9.08 7.15 -11.52
CA SER A 70 10.06 6.08 -11.79
C SER A 70 10.27 5.20 -10.56
N TRP A 71 10.34 3.88 -10.76
CA TRP A 71 10.47 2.88 -9.68
C TRP A 71 11.80 2.14 -9.76
N THR A 72 12.38 1.81 -8.61
CA THR A 72 13.52 0.90 -8.53
C THR A 72 13.07 -0.57 -8.45
N PRO A 73 13.93 -1.54 -8.78
CA PRO A 73 13.59 -2.96 -8.64
C PRO A 73 13.13 -3.35 -7.23
N ASP A 74 13.81 -2.87 -6.18
CA ASP A 74 13.46 -3.20 -4.79
C ASP A 74 12.08 -2.64 -4.38
N GLN A 75 11.75 -1.43 -4.86
CA GLN A 75 10.44 -0.84 -4.61
C GLN A 75 9.34 -1.67 -5.27
N LEU A 76 9.58 -2.11 -6.50
CA LEU A 76 8.66 -2.96 -7.24
C LEU A 76 8.51 -4.34 -6.58
N GLN A 77 9.62 -4.94 -6.15
CA GLN A 77 9.62 -6.23 -5.46
C GLN A 77 8.78 -6.16 -4.17
N ASN A 78 8.89 -5.08 -3.40
CA ASN A 78 8.08 -4.91 -2.21
C ASN A 78 6.56 -4.82 -2.52
N MET A 79 6.17 -4.23 -3.66
CA MET A 79 4.77 -4.22 -4.11
C MET A 79 4.29 -5.63 -4.53
N ILE A 80 5.18 -6.46 -5.09
CA ILE A 80 4.88 -7.86 -5.46
C ILE A 80 4.73 -8.74 -4.22
N ASP A 81 5.64 -8.58 -3.25
CA ASP A 81 5.68 -9.40 -2.04
C ASP A 81 4.51 -9.10 -1.10
N TRP A 82 4.02 -7.86 -1.09
CA TRP A 82 2.86 -7.46 -0.29
C TRP A 82 1.55 -7.46 -1.10
N GLY A 83 1.18 -6.33 -1.70
CA GLY A 83 -0.16 -6.10 -2.22
C GLY A 83 -1.19 -5.86 -1.11
N ASN A 84 -2.36 -5.35 -1.50
CA ASN A 84 -3.38 -4.89 -0.55
C ASN A 84 -3.96 -6.03 0.29
N ALA A 85 -4.09 -7.24 -0.24
CA ALA A 85 -4.57 -8.40 0.52
C ALA A 85 -3.69 -8.67 1.75
N ARG A 86 -2.38 -8.82 1.55
CA ARG A 86 -1.43 -9.10 2.64
C ARG A 86 -1.27 -7.92 3.59
N VAL A 87 -1.24 -6.69 3.05
CA VAL A 87 -1.19 -5.48 3.88
C VAL A 87 -2.39 -5.44 4.80
N ASN A 88 -3.60 -5.62 4.29
CA ASN A 88 -4.80 -5.57 5.13
C ASN A 88 -4.89 -6.76 6.08
N HIS A 89 -4.47 -7.96 5.64
CA HIS A 89 -4.42 -9.13 6.52
C HIS A 89 -3.60 -8.88 7.79
N TYR A 90 -2.44 -8.22 7.66
CA TYR A 90 -1.59 -7.92 8.81
C TYR A 90 -2.00 -6.62 9.53
N TRP A 91 -2.18 -5.54 8.78
CA TRP A 91 -2.41 -4.19 9.32
C TRP A 91 -3.84 -3.95 9.79
N GLU A 92 -4.81 -4.81 9.45
CA GLU A 92 -6.20 -4.70 9.90
C GLU A 92 -6.64 -5.91 10.73
N ALA A 93 -5.70 -6.77 11.17
CA ALA A 93 -5.97 -8.05 11.82
C ALA A 93 -6.89 -7.99 13.06
N ARG A 94 -6.94 -6.83 13.72
CA ARG A 94 -7.75 -6.52 14.91
C ARG A 94 -8.55 -5.21 14.75
N ALA A 95 -8.77 -4.75 13.53
CA ALA A 95 -9.56 -3.54 13.29
C ALA A 95 -10.99 -3.75 13.82
N THR A 96 -11.51 -2.78 14.57
CA THR A 96 -12.85 -2.85 15.21
C THR A 96 -13.88 -1.92 14.58
N PHE A 97 -13.47 -1.10 13.62
CA PHE A 97 -14.33 -0.16 12.91
C PHE A 97 -13.85 0.02 11.47
N GLU A 98 -14.77 0.40 10.60
CA GLU A 98 -14.48 0.66 9.19
C GLU A 98 -14.17 2.14 8.95
N PRO A 99 -13.29 2.45 7.99
CA PRO A 99 -13.02 3.82 7.58
C PRO A 99 -14.19 4.42 6.78
N ASN A 100 -14.45 5.69 7.03
CA ASN A 100 -15.37 6.54 6.30
C ASN A 100 -14.77 7.94 6.11
N ASP A 101 -15.52 8.85 5.49
CA ASP A 101 -15.00 10.16 5.16
C ASP A 101 -14.65 11.02 6.37
N SER A 102 -15.31 10.83 7.51
CA SER A 102 -15.07 11.62 8.71
C SER A 102 -13.90 11.09 9.55
N ASN A 103 -13.58 9.79 9.46
CA ASN A 103 -12.58 9.15 10.33
C ASN A 103 -11.32 8.64 9.60
N ILE A 104 -11.21 8.82 8.28
CA ILE A 104 -10.14 8.19 7.48
C ILE A 104 -8.72 8.54 7.96
N GLU A 105 -8.48 9.78 8.38
CA GLU A 105 -7.16 10.17 8.89
C GLU A 105 -6.83 9.42 10.18
N LEU A 106 -7.78 9.38 11.12
CA LEU A 106 -7.63 8.63 12.36
C LEU A 106 -7.40 7.14 12.08
N TYR A 107 -8.18 6.56 11.16
CA TYR A 107 -8.05 5.15 10.79
C TYR A 107 -6.62 4.83 10.29
N ILE A 108 -6.10 5.62 9.35
CA ILE A 108 -4.74 5.43 8.78
C ILE A 108 -3.66 5.59 9.86
N ARG A 109 -3.79 6.56 10.77
CA ARG A 109 -2.86 6.73 11.91
C ARG A 109 -2.93 5.55 12.88
N CYS A 110 -4.12 5.08 13.22
CA CYS A 110 -4.28 3.88 14.05
C CYS A 110 -3.66 2.64 13.38
N LYS A 111 -3.86 2.50 12.07
CA LYS A 111 -3.35 1.40 11.25
C LYS A 111 -1.81 1.38 11.22
N TYR A 112 -1.15 2.45 10.78
CA TYR A 112 0.29 2.41 10.48
C TYR A 112 1.20 3.10 11.51
N GLU A 113 0.78 4.25 12.04
CA GLU A 113 1.60 5.03 12.99
C GLU A 113 1.55 4.40 14.39
N ARG A 114 0.35 4.11 14.87
CA ARG A 114 0.13 3.53 16.21
C ARG A 114 0.14 2.00 16.21
N ARG A 115 0.06 1.38 15.03
CA ARG A 115 0.02 -0.08 14.84
C ARG A 115 -1.05 -0.75 15.73
N GLN A 116 -2.21 -0.13 15.92
CA GLN A 116 -3.21 -0.59 16.89
C GLN A 116 -3.95 -1.86 16.46
N PHE A 117 -4.00 -2.11 15.15
CA PHE A 117 -4.77 -3.21 14.58
C PHE A 117 -3.94 -4.47 14.31
N VAL A 118 -2.61 -4.42 14.48
CA VAL A 118 -1.77 -5.61 14.24
C VAL A 118 -1.90 -6.61 15.39
N ARG A 119 -1.66 -7.89 15.11
CA ARG A 119 -1.40 -8.87 16.17
C ARG A 119 -0.02 -8.60 16.78
N GLU A 120 0.14 -8.87 18.08
CA GLU A 120 1.44 -8.72 18.74
C GLU A 120 2.51 -9.53 18.02
N GLY A 121 3.69 -8.94 17.83
CA GLY A 121 4.80 -9.58 17.14
C GLY A 121 5.57 -8.65 16.21
N LYS A 122 6.59 -9.25 15.58
CA LYS A 122 7.39 -8.59 14.54
C LYS A 122 6.60 -8.54 13.23
N LEU A 123 7.00 -7.63 12.33
CA LEU A 123 6.50 -7.62 10.96
C LEU A 123 6.80 -8.99 10.32
N PRO A 124 5.79 -9.70 9.79
CA PRO A 124 6.01 -11.01 9.18
C PRO A 124 6.71 -10.89 7.82
N ASP A 125 7.28 -11.98 7.34
CA ASP A 125 7.61 -12.13 5.92
C ASP A 125 6.29 -12.12 5.12
N PRO A 126 6.08 -11.16 4.20
CA PRO A 126 4.85 -11.06 3.42
C PRO A 126 4.53 -12.35 2.66
N LYS A 127 5.54 -13.10 2.23
CA LYS A 127 5.36 -14.34 1.45
C LYS A 127 4.69 -15.45 2.26
N THR A 128 4.64 -15.32 3.58
CA THR A 128 3.93 -16.24 4.49
C THR A 128 2.46 -15.88 4.69
N LEU A 129 2.03 -14.70 4.22
CA LEU A 129 0.65 -14.23 4.35
C LEU A 129 -0.21 -14.67 3.14
N PRO A 130 -1.52 -14.92 3.36
CA PRO A 130 -2.42 -15.36 2.30
C PRO A 130 -2.59 -14.30 1.21
N ILE A 131 -2.76 -14.76 -0.04
CA ILE A 131 -2.95 -13.93 -1.23
C ILE A 131 -4.43 -13.94 -1.61
N GLY A 132 -5.30 -13.42 -0.74
CA GLY A 132 -6.74 -13.38 -1.00
C GLY A 132 -7.46 -14.71 -0.86
#